data_AF-A0A2M7XLB4-F1
#
_entry.id   AF-A0A2M7XLB4-F1
#
_cell.length_a   1.000
_cell.length_b   1.000
_cell.length_c   1.000
_cell.angle_alpha   90.00
_cell.angle_beta   90.00
_cell.angle_gamma   90.00
#
_symmetry.space_group_name_H-M   'P 1'
#
loop_
_entity.id
_entity.type
_entity.pdbx_description
1 polymer ?
#
loop_
_entity_poly.entity_id
_entity_poly.type
_entity_poly.pdbx_seq_one_letter_code
_entity_poly.pdbx_strand_id
1 'polypeptide(L)' 'MTIGPKKKISKTKGNTRHATWQRLNLVRMSDSYPVAKCKNCGATKLAHHVCSVCGYYKGKQVITIKSKSKGKVIDA' A
#
# COMPACT_ATOMS: atom_id res chain seq x y z
N MET A 1 -45.05 12.64 5.47
CA MET A 1 -43.83 12.80 4.66
C MET A 1 -43.15 11.45 4.58
N THR A 2 -43.04 10.86 3.38
CA THR A 2 -42.42 9.53 3.23
C THR A 2 -40.92 9.62 3.50
N ILE A 3 -40.43 8.88 4.49
CA ILE A 3 -38.99 8.74 4.78
C ILE A 3 -38.42 7.81 3.71
N GLY A 4 -38.19 8.37 2.53
CA GLY A 4 -37.76 7.62 1.37
C GLY A 4 -37.41 8.54 0.21
N PRO A 5 -36.64 8.05 -0.77
CA PRO A 5 -36.26 8.86 -1.92
C PRO A 5 -37.52 9.29 -2.67
N LYS A 6 -37.72 10.61 -2.78
CA LYS A 6 -38.88 11.19 -3.49
C LYS A 6 -38.98 10.75 -4.96
N LYS A 7 -37.84 10.43 -5.59
CA LYS A 7 -37.76 9.93 -6.96
C LYS A 7 -36.53 9.04 -7.19
N LYS A 8 -36.61 8.19 -8.20
CA LYS A 8 -35.47 7.41 -8.70
C LYS A 8 -34.36 8.33 -9.21
N ILE A 9 -33.12 8.00 -8.87
CA ILE A 9 -31.94 8.73 -9.37
C ILE A 9 -31.74 8.40 -10.86
N SER A 10 -31.41 9.42 -11.67
CA SER A 10 -31.11 9.21 -13.09
C SER A 10 -29.84 8.39 -13.27
N LYS A 11 -29.74 7.67 -14.40
CA LYS A 11 -28.55 6.85 -14.73
C LYS A 11 -27.28 7.70 -14.67
N THR A 12 -27.30 8.89 -15.27
CA THR A 12 -26.17 9.83 -15.27
C THR A 12 -25.74 10.22 -13.85
N LYS A 13 -26.68 10.55 -12.96
CA LYS A 13 -26.37 10.94 -11.56
C LYS A 13 -25.88 9.77 -10.71
N GLY A 14 -26.24 8.54 -11.06
CA GLY A 14 -25.63 7.33 -10.48
C GLY A 14 -24.18 7.18 -10.90
N ASN A 15 -23.92 7.25 -12.20
CA ASN A 15 -22.60 7.04 -12.79
C ASN A 15 -21.60 8.10 -12.33
N THR A 16 -21.99 9.38 -12.29
CA THR A 16 -21.09 10.46 -11.82
C THR A 16 -20.70 10.28 -10.36
N ARG A 17 -21.66 9.92 -9.49
CA ARG A 17 -21.38 9.63 -8.07
C ARG A 17 -20.40 8.48 -7.91
N HIS A 18 -20.58 7.41 -8.68
CA HIS A 18 -19.69 6.25 -8.63
C HIS A 18 -18.28 6.60 -9.12
N ALA A 19 -18.15 7.35 -10.22
CA ALA A 19 -16.87 7.82 -10.73
C ALA A 19 -16.12 8.70 -9.71
N THR A 20 -16.82 9.64 -9.07
CA THR A 20 -16.23 10.46 -7.99
C THR A 20 -15.79 9.60 -6.80
N TRP A 21 -16.62 8.62 -6.38
CA TRP A 21 -16.27 7.69 -5.30
C TRP A 21 -15.01 6.87 -5.62
N GLN A 22 -14.91 6.33 -6.84
CA GLN A 22 -13.72 5.58 -7.28
C GLN A 22 -12.46 6.45 -7.23
N ARG A 23 -12.51 7.68 -7.80
CA ARG A 23 -11.38 8.61 -7.79
C ARG A 23 -10.91 8.92 -6.36
N LEU A 24 -11.83 9.25 -5.47
CA LEU A 24 -11.49 9.60 -4.09
C LEU A 24 -10.87 8.42 -3.34
N ASN A 25 -11.34 7.20 -3.57
CA ASN A 25 -10.77 6.02 -2.94
C ASN A 25 -9.39 5.68 -3.47
N LEU A 26 -9.15 5.86 -4.77
CA LEU A 26 -7.82 5.66 -5.35
C LEU A 26 -6.79 6.60 -4.71
N VAL A 27 -7.14 7.88 -4.53
CA VAL A 27 -6.28 8.86 -3.85
C VAL A 27 -6.04 8.49 -2.38
N ARG A 28 -7.09 8.07 -1.65
CA ARG A 28 -6.94 7.60 -0.26
C ARG A 28 -6.01 6.40 -0.14
N MET A 29 -6.09 5.47 -1.09
CA MET A 29 -5.24 4.28 -1.10
C MET A 29 -3.77 4.63 -1.37
N SER A 30 -3.50 5.56 -2.29
CA SER A 30 -2.11 6.00 -2.56
C SER A 30 -1.49 6.71 -1.36
N ASP A 31 -2.25 7.52 -0.63
CA ASP A 31 -1.75 8.23 0.56
C ASP A 31 -1.50 7.28 1.73
N SER A 32 -2.32 6.23 1.87
CA SER A 32 -2.22 5.27 2.98
C SER A 32 -1.10 4.24 2.80
N TYR A 33 -0.70 3.94 1.56
CA TYR A 33 0.35 2.97 1.24
C TYR A 33 1.58 3.63 0.62
N PRO A 34 2.37 4.38 1.41
CA PRO A 34 3.58 5.01 0.91
C PRO A 34 4.63 3.97 0.53
N VAL A 35 5.12 4.08 -0.71
CA VAL A 35 6.22 3.26 -1.23
C VAL A 35 7.51 4.05 -1.18
N ALA A 36 8.58 3.43 -0.66
CA ALA A 36 9.90 4.02 -0.54
C ALA A 36 10.96 3.13 -1.21
N LYS A 37 12.05 3.74 -1.68
CA LYS A 37 13.21 2.98 -2.19
C LYS A 37 14.04 2.44 -1.02
N CYS A 38 14.48 1.19 -1.13
CA CYS A 38 15.39 0.59 -0.16
C CYS A 38 16.80 1.17 -0.34
N LYS A 39 17.43 1.64 0.75
CA LYS A 39 18.79 2.21 0.72
C LYS A 39 19.88 1.18 0.38
N ASN A 40 19.64 -0.10 0.66
CA ASN A 40 20.64 -1.16 0.45
C ASN A 40 20.59 -1.72 -0.99
N CYS A 41 19.42 -2.18 -1.44
CA CYS A 41 19.28 -2.86 -2.73
C CYS A 41 18.57 -2.04 -3.81
N GLY A 42 18.12 -0.81 -3.52
CA GLY A 42 17.40 0.05 -4.49
C GLY A 42 15.96 -0.39 -4.83
N ALA A 43 15.54 -1.59 -4.43
CA ALA A 43 14.19 -2.09 -4.69
C ALA A 43 13.10 -1.24 -4.01
N THR A 44 11.92 -1.20 -4.61
CA THR A 44 10.73 -0.58 -4.02
C THR A 44 10.22 -1.43 -2.86
N LYS A 45 9.91 -0.78 -1.74
CA LYS A 45 9.34 -1.43 -0.56
C LYS A 45 8.31 -0.51 0.08
N LEU A 46 7.40 -1.08 0.86
CA LEU A 46 6.50 -0.29 1.68
C LEU A 46 7.30 0.48 2.75
N ALA A 47 6.87 1.72 3.04
CA ALA A 47 7.45 2.48 4.14
C ALA A 47 7.21 1.74 5.47
N HIS A 48 8.13 1.87 6.42
CA HIS A 48 8.11 1.17 7.71
C HIS A 48 8.12 -0.39 7.67
N HIS A 49 8.11 -1.01 6.49
CA HIS A 49 8.30 -2.46 6.34
C HIS A 49 9.77 -2.84 6.07
N VAL A 50 10.11 -4.09 6.43
CA VAL A 50 11.36 -4.75 6.04
C VAL A 50 11.36 -4.97 4.53
N CYS A 51 12.51 -4.81 3.88
CA CYS A 51 12.61 -5.10 2.45
C CYS A 51 12.50 -6.62 2.21
N SER A 52 11.55 -7.05 1.38
CA SER A 52 11.37 -8.46 1.00
C SER A 52 12.50 -9.03 0.15
N VAL A 53 13.33 -8.17 -0.46
CA VAL A 53 14.44 -8.58 -1.34
C VAL A 53 15.73 -8.77 -0.56
N CYS A 54 16.10 -7.83 0.31
CA CYS A 54 17.38 -7.87 1.01
C CYS A 54 17.25 -8.17 2.51
N GLY A 55 16.06 -8.12 3.10
CA GLY A 55 15.85 -8.44 4.52
C GLY A 55 16.34 -7.35 5.49
N TYR A 56 16.71 -6.17 4.97
CA TYR A 56 17.19 -5.05 5.78
C TYR A 56 16.07 -4.08 6.18
N TYR A 57 16.12 -3.60 7.41
CA TYR A 57 15.32 -2.51 7.95
C TYR A 57 16.21 -1.52 8.69
N LYS A 58 16.15 -0.24 8.32
CA LYS A 58 16.97 0.84 8.92
C LYS A 58 18.47 0.51 9.00
N GLY A 59 19.01 -0.18 7.99
CA GLY A 59 20.43 -0.55 7.91
C GLY A 59 20.83 -1.78 8.72
N LYS A 60 19.91 -2.38 9.47
CA LYS A 60 20.12 -3.66 10.16
C LYS A 60 19.51 -4.80 9.35
N GLN A 61 20.20 -5.93 9.29
CA GLN A 61 19.66 -7.15 8.71
C GLN A 61 18.70 -7.78 9.74
N VAL A 62 17.42 -7.86 9.40
CA VAL A 62 16.37 -8.39 10.29
C VAL A 62 15.94 -9.78 9.84
N ILE A 63 15.95 -10.04 8.53
CA ILE A 63 15.58 -11.33 7.95
C ILE A 63 16.74 -11.87 7.14
N THR A 64 17.18 -13.10 7.45
CA THR A 64 18.14 -13.82 6.61
C THR A 64 17.39 -14.51 5.48
N ILE A 65 17.26 -13.83 4.34
CA ILE A 65 16.70 -14.43 3.13
C ILE A 65 17.77 -15.36 2.55
N LYS A 66 17.46 -16.67 2.47
CA LYS A 66 18.40 -17.69 2.00
C LYS A 66 18.62 -17.58 0.48
N SER A 67 19.44 -16.64 0.05
CA SER A 67 20.08 -16.67 -1.26
C SER A 67 21.54 -16.22 -1.14
N LYS A 68 22.42 -17.23 -1.04
CA LYS A 68 23.89 -17.24 -1.10
C LYS A 68 24.69 -16.51 0.00
N SER A 69 25.09 -17.30 1.01
CA SER A 69 26.36 -17.33 1.75
C SER A 69 27.11 -16.01 2.06
N LYS A 70 27.03 -15.55 3.31
CA LYS A 70 28.05 -15.61 4.39
C LYS A 70 27.50 -14.87 5.63
N GLY A 71 27.86 -15.34 6.83
CA GLY A 71 27.23 -15.04 8.15
C GLY A 71 26.96 -13.56 8.47
N LYS A 72 26.07 -13.22 9.40
CA LYS A 72 25.86 -13.72 10.76
C LYS A 72 24.34 -13.74 11.03
N VAL A 73 23.79 -14.88 11.42
CA VAL A 73 22.37 -15.01 11.82
C VAL A 73 22.25 -14.34 13.20
N ILE A 74 21.35 -13.38 13.34
CA ILE A 74 20.90 -12.87 14.64
C ILE A 74 19.42 -13.22 14.73
N ASP A 75 19.15 -14.29 15.46
CA ASP A 75 17.82 -14.71 15.87
C ASP A 75 17.36 -13.83 17.04
N ALA A 76 16.22 -13.15 16.87
CA ALA A 76 15.20 -12.76 17.86
C ALA A 76 14.26 -11.72 17.26
#